data_AF-A0A318D0F7-F1
#
_entry.id   AF-A0A318D0F7-F1
#
_cell.length_a   1.000
_cell.length_b   1.000
_cell.length_c   1.000
_cell.angle_alpha   90.00
_cell.angle_beta   90.00
_cell.angle_gamma   90.00
#
_symmetry.space_group_name_H-M   'P 1'
#
loop_
_entity.id
_entity.type
_entity.pdbx_description
1 polymer ?
#
loop_
_entity_poly.entity_id
_entity_poly.type
_entity_poly.pdbx_seq_one_letter_code
_entity_poly.pdbx_strand_id
1 'polypeptide(L)'
;MYDSPSRGQSLSEAENQNNKLMAPWECNENKNKQVSGNYYDVILYIRHDWRRASIYSENISGVSYHYPLIKNVTDKLNKYASLRSMLQLVENGLLDIGICDERWKEYVELSDTHKNFSNYSKIYQLDLENEDFKGEIIKKKIGAFIIHQGLIDKHPISNKDFMDLKDHCSLIIVTSGRGKPKDLWPGAKFLPFSILESSLFIKEHHEKFLLTQAIKNLKRKEELCESNEL
;
A
#
# COMPACT_ATOMS: atom_id res chain seq x y z
N MET A 1 -57.60 -15.17 -36.14
CA MET A 1 -56.48 -16.01 -36.61
C MET A 1 -55.20 -15.27 -36.28
N TYR A 2 -54.42 -15.58 -35.25
CA TYR A 2 -54.40 -16.62 -34.22
C TYR A 2 -53.67 -15.94 -33.04
N ASP A 3 -54.34 -15.75 -31.91
CA ASP A 3 -54.34 -16.64 -30.73
C ASP A 3 -53.16 -16.43 -29.79
N SER A 4 -53.46 -15.81 -28.65
CA SER A 4 -52.69 -15.88 -27.42
C SER A 4 -52.83 -17.27 -26.78
N PRO A 5 -51.76 -17.83 -26.19
CA PRO A 5 -51.91 -18.83 -25.14
C PRO A 5 -51.62 -18.25 -23.76
N SER A 6 -52.55 -18.54 -22.87
CA SER A 6 -52.59 -18.28 -21.43
C SER A 6 -51.68 -19.19 -20.61
N ARG A 7 -51.11 -18.60 -19.54
CA ARG A 7 -50.84 -19.12 -18.19
C ARG A 7 -50.73 -20.65 -17.96
N GLY A 8 -49.56 -21.02 -17.43
CA GLY A 8 -49.47 -21.85 -16.22
C GLY A 8 -48.38 -22.92 -16.29
N GLN A 9 -47.28 -22.75 -15.55
CA GLN A 9 -46.72 -23.78 -14.63
C GLN A 9 -45.41 -23.29 -13.94
N SER A 10 -45.45 -23.41 -12.61
CA SER A 10 -44.40 -23.63 -11.59
C SER A 10 -43.03 -22.92 -11.64
N LEU A 11 -42.83 -22.10 -10.60
CA LEU A 11 -41.60 -21.50 -10.06
C LEU A 11 -40.52 -22.49 -9.57
N SER A 12 -40.31 -23.63 -10.24
CA SER A 12 -39.38 -24.67 -9.73
C SER A 12 -38.32 -25.16 -10.72
N GLU A 13 -38.18 -24.56 -11.89
CA GLU A 13 -37.23 -25.03 -12.91
C GLU A 13 -36.18 -23.98 -13.35
N ALA A 14 -36.26 -22.76 -12.81
CA ALA A 14 -35.24 -21.72 -13.06
C ALA A 14 -34.06 -21.74 -12.04
N GLU A 15 -34.10 -22.61 -11.03
CA GLU A 15 -33.07 -22.69 -9.98
C GLU A 15 -32.01 -23.79 -10.21
N ASN A 16 -32.06 -24.55 -11.31
CA ASN A 16 -31.25 -25.77 -11.45
C ASN A 16 -30.26 -25.81 -12.64
N GLN A 17 -29.85 -24.65 -13.19
CA GLN A 17 -28.84 -24.61 -14.26
C GLN A 17 -27.63 -23.70 -14.03
N ASN A 18 -27.42 -23.16 -12.83
CA ASN A 18 -26.21 -22.38 -12.50
C ASN A 18 -25.16 -23.08 -11.61
N ASN A 19 -25.33 -24.37 -11.31
CA ASN A 19 -24.34 -25.18 -10.58
C ASN A 19 -23.41 -25.97 -11.52
N LYS A 20 -22.74 -25.28 -12.44
CA LYS A 20 -21.65 -25.88 -13.24
C LYS A 20 -20.57 -24.86 -13.61
N LEU A 21 -19.98 -24.24 -12.57
CA LEU A 21 -18.66 -23.61 -12.67
C LEU A 21 -17.70 -24.43 -11.83
N MET A 22 -16.70 -24.98 -12.53
CA MET A 22 -15.65 -25.84 -12.00
C MET A 22 -14.92 -25.17 -10.83
N ALA A 23 -14.75 -25.91 -9.73
CA ALA A 23 -13.88 -25.53 -8.63
C ALA A 23 -12.41 -25.62 -9.09
N PRO A 24 -11.63 -24.52 -9.04
CA PRO A 24 -10.20 -24.58 -9.37
C PRO A 24 -9.40 -24.90 -8.11
N TRP A 25 -9.58 -26.08 -7.50
CA TRP A 25 -8.65 -26.63 -6.50
C TRP A 25 -8.92 -28.12 -6.17
N GLU A 26 -8.92 -29.01 -7.15
CA GLU A 26 -8.52 -30.39 -6.82
C GLU A 26 -6.99 -30.41 -6.69
N CYS A 27 -6.49 -30.01 -5.51
CA CYS A 27 -5.09 -30.19 -5.16
C CYS A 27 -4.87 -31.67 -4.80
N ASN A 28 -4.25 -32.37 -5.73
CA ASN A 28 -3.60 -33.66 -5.54
C ASN A 28 -2.83 -33.71 -4.20
N GLU A 29 -3.30 -34.55 -3.29
CA GLU A 29 -2.48 -35.09 -2.22
C GLU A 29 -1.41 -35.99 -2.87
N ASN A 30 -0.17 -35.51 -2.98
CA ASN A 30 0.99 -36.40 -2.92
C ASN A 30 2.34 -35.69 -2.71
N LYS A 31 2.97 -36.08 -1.60
CA LYS A 31 4.41 -36.27 -1.36
C LYS A 31 5.29 -35.04 -1.09
N ASN A 32 5.43 -34.76 0.20
CA ASN A 32 6.71 -34.58 0.91
C ASN A 32 7.95 -34.29 0.07
N LYS A 33 8.30 -33.00 -0.01
CA LYS A 33 9.68 -32.55 0.12
C LYS A 33 9.71 -31.48 1.19
N GLN A 34 10.16 -31.85 2.39
CA GLN A 34 10.58 -30.88 3.41
C GLN A 34 11.77 -30.10 2.85
N VAL A 35 11.52 -28.88 2.41
CA VAL A 35 12.57 -27.88 2.23
C VAL A 35 12.70 -27.18 3.58
N SER A 36 13.68 -27.58 4.37
CA SER A 36 14.02 -26.94 5.64
C SER A 36 14.71 -25.61 5.37
N GLY A 37 13.92 -24.56 5.16
CA GLY A 37 14.34 -23.16 5.23
C GLY A 37 13.68 -22.50 6.44
N ASN A 38 14.46 -21.84 7.29
CA ASN A 38 13.97 -21.04 8.42
C ASN A 38 13.08 -19.89 7.90
N TYR A 39 11.76 -20.04 8.00
CA TYR A 39 10.75 -19.06 7.60
C TYR A 39 10.22 -18.21 8.78
N TYR A 40 11.03 -17.97 9.80
CA TYR A 40 10.61 -17.22 11.00
C TYR A 40 11.03 -15.76 10.91
N ASP A 41 10.39 -14.98 10.03
CA ASP A 41 10.41 -13.49 10.11
C ASP A 41 9.34 -12.81 9.21
N VAL A 42 8.38 -13.56 8.65
CA VAL A 42 7.37 -12.99 7.75
C VAL A 42 6.01 -12.95 8.44
N ILE A 43 5.47 -11.74 8.66
CA ILE A 43 4.09 -11.54 9.10
C ILE A 43 3.18 -11.90 7.92
N LEU A 44 2.49 -13.04 8.03
CA LEU A 44 1.45 -13.46 7.09
C LEU A 44 0.13 -12.77 7.42
N TYR A 45 -0.40 -12.05 6.44
CA TYR A 45 -1.63 -11.28 6.56
C TYR A 45 -2.79 -12.05 5.92
N ILE A 46 -3.76 -12.52 6.73
CA ILE A 46 -4.93 -13.25 6.26
C ILE A 46 -6.16 -12.36 6.40
N ARG A 47 -6.90 -12.13 5.31
CA ARG A 47 -8.12 -11.31 5.27
C ARG A 47 -9.34 -12.16 4.87
N HIS A 48 -10.39 -12.08 5.69
CA HIS A 48 -11.81 -12.43 5.47
C HIS A 48 -12.23 -13.91 5.34
N ASP A 49 -13.02 -14.40 6.31
CA ASP A 49 -14.21 -15.22 6.05
C ASP A 49 -15.44 -14.34 6.35
N TRP A 50 -16.23 -14.07 5.32
CA TRP A 50 -17.23 -12.99 5.28
C TRP A 50 -18.67 -13.50 5.19
N ARG A 51 -18.91 -14.81 5.34
CA ARG A 51 -20.20 -15.41 4.96
C ARG A 51 -21.40 -15.05 5.86
N ARG A 52 -21.25 -14.38 7.01
CA ARG A 52 -22.36 -14.20 7.98
C ARG A 52 -22.28 -13.02 8.97
N ALA A 53 -22.36 -11.75 8.55
CA ALA A 53 -22.62 -10.67 9.53
C ALA A 53 -23.42 -9.49 8.95
N SER A 54 -24.67 -9.35 9.40
CA SER A 54 -25.65 -8.33 9.01
C SER A 54 -25.97 -7.30 10.11
N ILE A 55 -25.13 -7.19 11.14
CA ILE A 55 -25.36 -6.28 12.27
C ILE A 55 -24.06 -5.52 12.50
N TYR A 56 -24.16 -4.19 12.60
CA TYR A 56 -23.10 -3.28 13.01
C TYR A 56 -22.24 -3.95 14.09
N SER A 57 -21.02 -4.34 13.72
CA SER A 57 -20.08 -4.92 14.66
C SER A 57 -18.99 -3.90 14.92
N GLU A 58 -18.58 -3.76 16.17
CA GLU A 58 -17.38 -3.05 16.60
C GLU A 58 -16.11 -3.49 15.82
N ASN A 59 -16.19 -4.58 15.05
CA ASN A 59 -15.18 -5.01 14.08
C ASN A 59 -14.95 -4.03 12.92
N ILE A 60 -15.82 -3.05 12.68
CA ILE A 60 -15.61 -2.07 11.59
C ILE A 60 -14.66 -0.93 12.01
N SER A 61 -14.39 -0.76 13.31
CA SER A 61 -13.29 0.12 13.70
C SER A 61 -11.98 -0.59 13.38
N GLY A 62 -11.09 0.05 12.61
CA GLY A 62 -9.76 -0.51 12.29
C GLY A 62 -8.99 -1.01 13.53
N VAL A 63 -9.33 -0.48 14.71
CA VAL A 63 -8.78 -0.86 16.02
C VAL A 63 -8.98 -2.35 16.34
N SER A 64 -10.14 -2.92 16.00
CA SER A 64 -10.46 -4.34 16.23
C SER A 64 -9.64 -5.28 15.34
N TYR A 65 -9.24 -4.82 14.15
CA TYR A 65 -8.34 -5.55 13.25
C TYR A 65 -6.86 -5.46 13.67
N HIS A 66 -6.46 -4.33 14.26
CA HIS A 66 -5.10 -4.17 14.76
C HIS A 66 -4.87 -4.93 16.07
N TYR A 67 -5.92 -5.16 16.89
CA TYR A 67 -5.79 -5.86 18.15
C TYR A 67 -5.23 -7.28 18.02
N PRO A 68 -5.71 -8.19 17.13
CA PRO A 68 -5.10 -9.50 16.93
C PRO A 68 -3.65 -9.42 16.44
N LEU A 69 -3.32 -8.42 15.62
CA LEU A 69 -1.95 -8.17 15.15
C LEU A 69 -1.04 -7.80 16.33
N ILE A 70 -1.43 -6.81 17.11
CA ILE A 70 -0.70 -6.33 18.29
C ILE A 70 -0.60 -7.45 19.32
N LYS A 71 -1.71 -8.14 19.62
CA LYS A 71 -1.76 -9.24 20.59
C LYS A 71 -0.88 -10.41 20.19
N ASN A 72 -0.94 -10.86 18.94
CA ASN A 72 -0.07 -11.95 18.49
C ASN A 72 1.41 -11.53 18.55
N VAL A 73 1.72 -10.29 18.20
CA VAL A 73 3.05 -9.71 18.30
C VAL A 73 3.52 -9.62 19.76
N THR A 74 2.67 -9.28 20.72
CA THR A 74 3.02 -9.19 22.14
C THR A 74 3.13 -10.55 22.82
N ASP A 75 2.26 -11.50 22.46
CA ASP A 75 2.11 -12.75 23.19
C ASP A 75 3.04 -13.85 22.67
N LYS A 76 3.38 -13.83 21.37
CA LYS A 76 4.15 -14.91 20.72
C LYS A 76 5.59 -14.56 20.41
N LEU A 77 5.93 -13.28 20.33
CA LEU A 77 7.28 -12.84 20.02
C LEU A 77 8.07 -12.56 21.30
N ASN A 78 9.40 -12.59 21.18
CA ASN A 78 10.24 -12.10 22.26
C ASN A 78 10.01 -10.59 22.49
N LYS A 79 10.31 -10.11 23.70
CA LYS A 79 10.07 -8.72 24.12
C LYS A 79 10.62 -7.69 23.13
N TYR A 80 11.79 -7.95 22.54
CA TYR A 80 12.41 -7.05 21.57
C TYR A 80 11.59 -6.96 20.27
N ALA A 81 11.22 -8.10 19.69
CA ALA A 81 10.43 -8.17 18.46
C ALA A 81 9.02 -7.58 18.64
N SER A 82 8.41 -7.78 19.81
CA SER A 82 7.14 -7.12 20.16
C SER A 82 7.27 -5.60 20.19
N LEU A 83 8.30 -5.08 20.88
CA LEU A 83 8.56 -3.64 20.96
C LEU A 83 8.86 -3.03 19.58
N ARG A 84 9.71 -3.70 18.79
CA ARG A 84 10.04 -3.26 17.42
C ARG A 84 8.79 -3.15 16.55
N SER A 85 7.91 -4.12 16.63
CA SER A 85 6.65 -4.15 15.86
C SER A 85 5.68 -3.06 16.31
N MET A 86 5.57 -2.79 17.61
CA MET A 86 4.78 -1.67 18.13
C MET A 86 5.33 -0.33 17.65
N LEU A 87 6.65 -0.12 17.70
CA LEU A 87 7.29 1.09 17.17
C LEU A 87 7.04 1.25 15.67
N GLN A 88 7.08 0.16 14.90
CA GLN A 88 6.76 0.18 13.48
C GLN A 88 5.32 0.62 13.21
N LEU A 89 4.35 0.15 14.00
CA LEU A 89 2.94 0.54 13.91
C LEU A 89 2.74 2.02 14.26
N VAL A 90 3.38 2.48 15.34
CA VAL A 90 3.35 3.89 15.75
C VAL A 90 3.92 4.77 14.64
N GLU A 91 5.08 4.42 14.10
CA GLU A 91 5.70 5.19 13.03
C GLU A 91 4.83 5.19 11.76
N ASN A 92 4.15 4.09 11.43
CA ASN A 92 3.20 4.07 10.33
C ASN A 92 2.04 5.06 10.52
N GLY A 93 1.49 5.13 11.74
CA GLY A 93 0.39 6.05 12.08
C GLY A 93 0.82 7.52 12.11
N LEU A 94 2.09 7.78 12.43
CA LEU A 94 2.63 9.14 12.57
C LEU A 94 3.33 9.66 11.31
N LEU A 95 3.73 8.79 10.38
CA LEU A 95 4.46 9.20 9.19
C LEU A 95 3.53 9.81 8.15
N ASP A 96 3.65 11.11 7.93
CA ASP A 96 2.90 11.83 6.92
C ASP A 96 3.64 11.72 5.58
N ILE A 97 2.93 11.29 4.53
CA ILE A 97 3.53 10.98 3.22
C ILE A 97 3.02 11.99 2.20
N GLY A 98 3.92 12.71 1.54
CA GLY A 98 3.62 13.55 0.40
C GLY A 98 3.94 12.80 -0.90
N ILE A 99 3.04 12.81 -1.88
CA ILE A 99 3.23 12.14 -3.16
C ILE A 99 3.07 13.16 -4.29
N CYS A 100 4.12 13.29 -5.10
CA CYS A 100 4.09 13.93 -6.42
C CYS A 100 4.09 12.82 -7.49
N ASP A 101 2.91 12.47 -8.00
CA ASP A 101 2.71 11.56 -9.13
C ASP A 101 1.42 11.96 -9.85
N GLU A 102 1.44 12.00 -11.19
CA GLU A 102 0.27 12.39 -12.01
C GLU A 102 -0.88 11.40 -11.85
N ARG A 103 -0.58 10.10 -11.76
CA ARG A 103 -1.59 9.05 -11.60
C ARG A 103 -2.21 9.14 -10.22
N TRP A 104 -1.41 9.48 -9.20
CA TRP A 104 -1.91 9.70 -7.84
C TRP A 104 -2.87 10.89 -7.80
N LYS A 105 -2.54 11.97 -8.50
CA LYS A 105 -3.39 13.16 -8.62
C LYS A 105 -4.74 12.78 -9.24
N GLU A 106 -4.71 12.08 -10.37
CA GLU A 106 -5.90 11.56 -11.03
C GLU A 106 -6.74 10.70 -10.07
N TYR A 107 -6.11 9.73 -9.38
CA TYR A 107 -6.78 8.83 -8.44
C TYR A 107 -7.49 9.58 -7.30
N VAL A 108 -6.82 10.53 -6.67
CA VAL A 108 -7.38 11.33 -5.58
C VAL A 108 -8.53 12.21 -6.08
N GLU A 109 -8.47 12.70 -7.31
CA GLU A 109 -9.50 13.55 -7.91
C GLU A 109 -10.74 12.77 -8.40
N LEU A 110 -10.66 11.45 -8.59
CA LEU A 110 -11.77 10.62 -9.06
C LEU A 110 -13.02 10.71 -8.18
N SER A 111 -12.88 10.81 -6.86
CA SER A 111 -14.02 10.89 -5.94
C SER A 111 -13.65 11.52 -4.59
N ASP A 112 -14.64 12.09 -3.91
CA ASP A 112 -14.45 12.62 -2.55
C ASP A 112 -14.11 11.51 -1.55
N THR A 113 -14.52 10.27 -1.81
CA THR A 113 -14.13 9.09 -1.04
C THR A 113 -12.61 8.88 -1.07
N HIS A 114 -11.98 8.97 -2.26
CA HIS A 114 -10.53 8.85 -2.39
C HIS A 114 -9.79 10.00 -1.69
N LYS A 115 -10.29 11.24 -1.82
CA LYS A 115 -9.74 12.39 -1.06
C LYS A 115 -9.80 12.15 0.45
N ASN A 116 -10.93 11.65 0.94
CA ASN A 116 -11.12 11.35 2.36
C ASN A 116 -10.16 10.25 2.82
N PHE A 117 -10.01 9.15 2.05
CA PHE A 117 -9.04 8.11 2.36
C PHE A 117 -7.60 8.62 2.38
N SER A 118 -7.24 9.48 1.42
CA SER A 118 -5.94 10.16 1.39
C SER A 118 -5.70 10.94 2.68
N ASN A 119 -6.67 11.78 3.08
CA ASN A 119 -6.57 12.58 4.30
C ASN A 119 -6.51 11.73 5.57
N TYR A 120 -7.36 10.71 5.71
CA TYR A 120 -7.37 9.83 6.89
C TYR A 120 -6.09 9.00 7.00
N SER A 121 -5.54 8.56 5.87
CA SER A 121 -4.26 7.87 5.83
C SER A 121 -3.06 8.83 5.96
N LYS A 122 -3.28 10.15 6.01
CA LYS A 122 -2.22 11.18 5.99
C LYS A 122 -1.24 10.98 4.83
N ILE A 123 -1.79 10.63 3.69
CA ILE A 123 -1.12 10.63 2.41
C ILE A 123 -1.65 11.87 1.67
N TYR A 124 -0.76 12.74 1.23
CA TYR A 124 -1.12 14.02 0.65
C TYR A 124 -0.63 14.07 -0.79
N GLN A 125 -1.53 14.40 -1.72
CA GLN A 125 -1.11 14.86 -3.04
C GLN A 125 -0.34 16.17 -2.85
N LEU A 126 0.82 16.26 -3.49
CA LEU A 126 1.60 17.49 -3.64
C LEU A 126 1.73 17.80 -5.13
N ASP A 127 1.80 19.07 -5.47
CA ASP A 127 2.01 19.50 -6.85
C ASP A 127 3.39 20.11 -6.99
N LEU A 128 4.24 19.51 -7.83
CA LEU A 128 5.60 19.98 -8.03
C LEU A 128 5.63 21.27 -8.88
N GLU A 129 4.58 21.52 -9.66
CA GLU A 129 4.45 22.74 -10.47
C GLU A 129 4.05 23.95 -9.62
N ASN A 130 3.55 23.73 -8.40
CA ASN A 130 3.22 24.80 -7.48
C ASN A 130 4.51 25.43 -6.91
N GLU A 131 4.68 26.73 -7.08
CA GLU A 131 5.83 27.48 -6.54
C GLU A 131 5.98 27.33 -5.02
N ASP A 132 4.87 27.09 -4.30
CA ASP A 132 4.84 26.92 -2.84
C ASP A 132 4.84 25.44 -2.39
N PHE A 133 5.20 24.48 -3.26
CA PHE A 133 5.20 23.06 -2.88
C PHE A 133 6.07 22.77 -1.63
N LYS A 134 7.18 23.50 -1.48
CA LYS A 134 8.03 23.42 -0.29
C LYS A 134 7.29 23.91 0.97
N GLY A 135 6.55 25.00 0.85
CA GLY A 135 5.72 25.52 1.94
C GLY A 135 4.65 24.51 2.36
N GLU A 136 4.06 23.78 1.41
CA GLU A 136 3.12 22.71 1.72
C GLU A 136 3.76 21.56 2.50
N ILE A 137 4.96 21.12 2.10
CA ILE A 137 5.73 20.07 2.79
C ILE A 137 5.96 20.45 4.25
N ILE A 138 6.37 21.70 4.51
CA ILE A 138 6.63 22.22 5.85
C ILE A 138 5.32 22.32 6.65
N LYS A 139 4.29 22.95 6.07
CA LYS A 139 2.99 23.18 6.72
C LYS A 139 2.31 21.87 7.12
N LYS A 140 2.38 20.86 6.25
CA LYS A 140 1.80 19.52 6.48
C LYS A 140 2.74 18.61 7.28
N LYS A 141 3.97 19.04 7.61
CA LYS A 141 4.97 18.25 8.35
C LYS A 141 5.26 16.89 7.69
N ILE A 142 5.42 16.89 6.36
CA ILE A 142 5.64 15.67 5.59
C ILE A 142 6.97 15.01 5.98
N GLY A 143 6.90 13.81 6.57
CA GLY A 143 8.07 13.05 6.99
C GLY A 143 8.69 12.21 5.88
N ALA A 144 7.88 11.80 4.88
CA ALA A 144 8.33 11.09 3.68
C ALA A 144 7.74 11.71 2.41
N PHE A 145 8.60 12.05 1.46
CA PHE A 145 8.26 12.62 0.17
C PHE A 145 8.56 11.61 -0.93
N ILE A 146 7.52 11.24 -1.68
CA ILE A 146 7.58 10.33 -2.81
C ILE A 146 7.36 11.14 -4.08
N ILE A 147 8.27 11.02 -5.04
CA ILE A 147 8.20 11.73 -6.31
C ILE A 147 8.46 10.77 -7.47
N HIS A 148 7.60 10.81 -8.49
CA HIS A 148 7.77 9.99 -9.69
C HIS A 148 8.86 10.56 -10.60
N GLN A 149 9.74 9.71 -11.12
CA GLN A 149 10.85 10.07 -12.00
C GLN A 149 10.40 10.92 -13.19
N GLY A 150 9.28 10.55 -13.81
CA GLY A 150 8.74 11.31 -14.94
C GLY A 150 8.36 12.76 -14.62
N LEU A 151 8.08 13.10 -13.36
CA LEU A 151 7.87 14.49 -12.94
C LEU A 151 9.21 15.21 -12.72
N ILE A 152 10.22 14.51 -12.19
CA ILE A 152 11.59 15.05 -12.08
C ILE A 152 12.15 15.37 -13.47
N ASP A 153 11.89 14.50 -14.45
CA ASP A 153 12.36 14.68 -15.82
C ASP A 153 11.72 15.91 -16.50
N LYS A 154 10.46 16.24 -16.14
CA LYS A 154 9.74 17.41 -16.65
C LYS A 154 10.12 18.70 -15.90
N HIS A 155 10.27 18.59 -14.58
CA HIS A 155 10.51 19.69 -13.66
C HIS A 155 11.74 19.39 -12.81
N PRO A 156 12.95 19.59 -13.38
CA PRO A 156 14.19 19.22 -12.71
C PRO A 156 14.38 20.03 -11.43
N ILE A 157 14.49 19.32 -10.31
CA ILE A 157 14.76 19.90 -8.99
C ILE A 157 16.26 20.14 -8.87
N SER A 158 16.67 21.37 -8.52
CA SER A 158 18.08 21.67 -8.33
C SER A 158 18.64 20.95 -7.09
N ASN A 159 19.96 20.72 -7.05
CA ASN A 159 20.60 20.13 -5.86
C ASN A 159 20.37 20.98 -4.59
N LYS A 160 20.28 22.31 -4.74
CA LYS A 160 19.97 23.21 -3.63
C LYS A 160 18.56 22.95 -3.10
N ASP A 161 17.58 22.89 -3.99
CA ASP A 161 16.19 22.63 -3.62
C ASP A 161 16.02 21.24 -2.98
N PHE A 162 16.75 20.24 -3.47
CA PHE A 162 16.77 18.91 -2.87
C PHE A 162 17.34 18.92 -1.45
N MET A 163 18.43 19.67 -1.21
CA MET A 163 18.99 19.80 0.15
C MET A 163 18.03 20.53 1.09
N ASP A 164 17.42 21.62 0.63
CA ASP A 164 16.39 22.33 1.41
C ASP A 164 15.22 21.40 1.77
N LEU A 165 14.79 20.54 0.84
CA LEU A 165 13.75 19.55 1.10
C LEU A 165 14.17 18.54 2.18
N LYS A 166 15.45 18.15 2.21
CA LYS A 166 15.98 17.18 3.16
C LYS A 166 16.02 17.71 4.59
N ASP A 167 16.14 19.02 4.76
CA ASP A 167 16.08 19.69 6.06
C ASP A 167 14.66 19.64 6.68
N HIS A 168 13.64 19.45 5.84
CA HIS A 168 12.23 19.37 6.26
C HIS A 168 11.63 17.97 6.16
N CYS A 169 12.17 17.13 5.26
CA CYS A 169 11.67 15.81 4.96
C CYS A 169 12.80 14.77 5.07
N SER A 170 12.70 13.90 6.07
CA SER A 170 13.74 12.92 6.39
C SER A 170 13.92 11.83 5.33
N LEU A 171 12.88 11.56 4.53
CA LEU A 171 12.84 10.47 3.57
C LEU A 171 12.40 11.01 2.20
N ILE A 172 13.34 11.09 1.26
CA ILE A 172 13.03 11.41 -0.14
C ILE A 172 13.13 10.11 -0.95
N ILE A 173 12.05 9.77 -1.64
CA ILE A 173 11.87 8.51 -2.36
C ILE A 173 11.52 8.83 -3.80
N VAL A 174 12.27 8.26 -4.73
CA VAL A 174 11.99 8.38 -6.16
C VAL A 174 11.33 7.10 -6.65
N THR A 175 10.21 7.23 -7.35
CA THR A 175 9.53 6.10 -8.00
C THR A 175 9.75 6.09 -9.50
N SER A 176 9.73 4.90 -10.10
CA SER A 176 9.80 4.75 -11.56
C SER A 176 9.11 3.46 -11.99
N GLY A 177 8.43 3.51 -13.14
CA GLY A 177 7.91 2.34 -13.83
C GLY A 177 8.92 1.67 -14.78
N ARG A 178 10.04 2.33 -15.09
CA ARG A 178 11.02 1.88 -16.10
C ARG A 178 12.32 1.32 -15.49
N GLY A 179 12.25 0.86 -14.25
CA GLY A 179 13.41 0.42 -13.47
C GLY A 179 14.09 1.57 -12.71
N LYS A 180 15.18 1.24 -12.02
CA LYS A 180 15.91 2.15 -11.13
C LYS A 180 16.58 3.28 -11.94
N PRO A 181 16.32 4.56 -11.63
CA PRO A 181 17.03 5.68 -12.25
C PRO A 181 18.54 5.60 -11.99
N LYS A 182 19.36 5.95 -12.99
CA LYS A 182 20.82 5.97 -12.87
C LYS A 182 21.28 7.10 -11.94
N ASP A 183 20.62 8.24 -12.03
CA ASP A 183 21.03 9.48 -11.38
C ASP A 183 20.10 9.85 -10.21
N LEU A 184 19.99 8.96 -9.23
CA LEU A 184 19.33 9.29 -7.96
C LEU A 184 20.15 10.35 -7.21
N TRP A 185 19.49 11.28 -6.52
CA TRP A 185 20.18 12.22 -5.62
C TRP A 185 20.82 11.50 -4.43
N PRO A 186 21.93 12.03 -3.87
CA PRO A 186 22.53 11.50 -2.64
C PRO A 186 21.55 11.45 -1.47
N GLY A 187 21.41 10.27 -0.85
CA GLY A 187 20.50 10.00 0.26
C GLY A 187 19.04 9.75 -0.16
N ALA A 188 18.70 9.90 -1.44
CA ALA A 188 17.40 9.48 -1.94
C ALA A 188 17.32 7.95 -1.99
N LYS A 189 16.10 7.44 -1.81
CA LYS A 189 15.78 6.02 -1.91
C LYS A 189 15.02 5.75 -3.21
N PHE A 190 15.09 4.53 -3.72
CA PHE A 190 14.31 4.12 -4.89
C PHE A 190 13.20 3.16 -4.51
N LEU A 191 11.97 3.44 -4.94
CA LEU A 191 10.81 2.57 -4.77
C LEU A 191 10.22 2.22 -6.14
N PRO A 192 10.16 0.94 -6.55
CA PRO A 192 9.43 0.56 -7.75
C PRO A 192 7.98 1.05 -7.73
N PHE A 193 7.50 1.62 -8.85
CA PHE A 193 6.13 2.15 -8.92
C PHE A 193 5.07 1.09 -8.60
N SER A 194 5.31 -0.17 -8.96
CA SER A 194 4.39 -1.29 -8.67
C SER A 194 4.08 -1.47 -7.18
N ILE A 195 5.00 -1.07 -6.29
CA ILE A 195 4.75 -1.10 -4.83
C ILE A 195 3.77 0.01 -4.44
N LEU A 196 3.92 1.20 -5.03
CA LEU A 196 2.98 2.31 -4.83
C LEU A 196 1.59 1.93 -5.37
N GLU A 197 1.55 1.39 -6.58
CA GLU A 197 0.35 0.92 -7.29
C GLU A 197 -0.43 -0.11 -6.48
N SER A 198 0.24 -1.18 -6.06
CA SER A 198 -0.38 -2.26 -5.27
C SER A 198 -0.81 -1.85 -3.86
N SER A 199 -0.15 -0.84 -3.27
CA SER A 199 -0.46 -0.38 -1.91
C SER A 199 -1.54 0.70 -1.87
N LEU A 200 -1.66 1.51 -2.92
CA LEU A 200 -2.50 2.72 -2.91
C LEU A 200 -3.60 2.75 -3.97
N PHE A 201 -3.38 2.19 -5.17
CA PHE A 201 -4.25 2.41 -6.33
C PHE A 201 -5.21 1.26 -6.61
N ILE A 202 -4.76 0.02 -6.43
CA ILE A 202 -5.53 -1.17 -6.82
C ILE A 202 -6.63 -1.52 -5.81
N LYS A 203 -6.52 -1.01 -4.58
CA LYS A 203 -7.33 -1.45 -3.44
C LYS A 203 -8.35 -0.39 -3.05
N GLU A 204 -9.47 -0.84 -2.47
CA GLU A 204 -10.52 0.04 -1.96
C GLU A 204 -10.06 0.91 -0.77
N HIS A 205 -8.97 0.54 -0.11
CA HIS A 205 -8.36 1.26 1.01
C HIS A 205 -6.84 1.34 0.84
N HIS A 206 -6.21 2.39 1.36
CA HIS A 206 -4.76 2.53 1.33
C HIS A 206 -4.08 1.57 2.32
N GLU A 207 -3.15 0.76 1.84
CA GLU A 207 -2.31 -0.12 2.66
C GLU A 207 -1.04 0.59 3.11
N LYS A 208 -1.23 1.73 3.79
CA LYS A 208 -0.12 2.56 4.28
C LYS A 208 0.88 1.76 5.09
N PHE A 209 0.43 0.80 5.90
CA PHE A 209 1.32 -0.07 6.69
C PHE A 209 2.36 -0.77 5.82
N LEU A 210 1.92 -1.46 4.76
CA LEU A 210 2.82 -2.16 3.84
C LEU A 210 3.73 -1.18 3.10
N LEU A 211 3.19 -0.04 2.66
CA LEU A 211 3.98 1.00 2.02
C LEU A 211 5.12 1.50 2.92
N THR A 212 4.83 1.82 4.19
CA THR A 212 5.87 2.28 5.12
C THR A 212 6.88 1.20 5.45
N GLN A 213 6.46 -0.07 5.54
CA GLN A 213 7.38 -1.19 5.74
C GLN A 213 8.33 -1.31 4.54
N ALA A 214 7.82 -1.20 3.32
CA ALA A 214 8.64 -1.19 2.11
C ALA A 214 9.63 -0.02 2.14
N ILE A 215 9.15 1.21 2.37
CA ILE A 215 9.95 2.44 2.41
C ILE A 215 11.11 2.36 3.41
N LYS A 216 10.87 1.82 4.61
CA LYS A 216 11.92 1.72 5.62
C LYS A 216 13.01 0.73 5.26
N ASN A 217 12.63 -0.37 4.60
CA ASN A 217 13.57 -1.40 4.17
C ASN A 217 14.37 -1.01 2.92
N LEU A 218 14.05 0.12 2.28
CA LEU A 218 14.84 0.64 1.16
C LEU A 218 16.22 1.11 1.65
N LYS A 219 17.25 0.75 0.90
CA LYS A 219 18.61 1.28 1.08
C LYS A 219 18.76 2.65 0.41
N ARG A 220 19.64 3.49 0.97
CA ARG A 220 20.03 4.77 0.35
C ARG A 220 20.97 4.53 -0.83
N LYS A 221 21.11 5.54 -1.71
CA LYS A 221 22.04 5.46 -2.84
C LYS A 221 23.47 5.14 -2.40
N GLU A 222 23.97 5.81 -1.36
CA GLU A 222 25.34 5.63 -0.87
C GLU A 222 25.58 4.18 -0.40
N GLU A 223 24.65 3.64 0.38
CA GLU A 223 24.69 2.26 0.90
C GLU A 223 24.65 1.19 -0.21
N LEU A 224 24.10 1.53 -1.37
CA LEU A 224 24.03 0.63 -2.52
C LEU A 224 25.35 0.58 -3.29
N CYS A 225 26.08 1.70 -3.34
CA CYS A 225 27.40 1.75 -3.95
C CYS A 225 28.41 0.92 -3.14
N GLU A 226 28.40 1.03 -1.81
CA GLU A 226 29.28 0.26 -0.92
C GLU A 226 29.03 -1.25 -0.97
N SER A 227 27.78 -1.68 -1.24
CA SER A 227 27.44 -3.11 -1.31
C SER A 227 27.84 -3.83 -2.60
N ASN A 228 28.26 -3.10 -3.64
CA ASN A 228 28.73 -3.67 -4.92
C ASN A 228 30.27 -3.74 -5.01
N GLU A 229 30.97 -3.28 -3.98
CA GLU A 229 32.45 -3.28 -3.89
C GLU A 229 33.00 -4.38 -2.98
N LEU A 230 32.12 -5.24 -2.44
CA LEU A 230 32.44 -6.45 -1.64
C LEU A 230 32.07 -7.72 -2.41
#